data_AF-A0A8C0UUF6-F1
#
_entry.id   AF-A0A8C0UUF6-F1
#
_cell.length_a   1.000
_cell.length_b   1.000
_cell.length_c   1.000
_cell.angle_alpha   90.00
_cell.angle_beta   90.00
_cell.angle_gamma   90.00
#
_symmetry.space_group_name_H-M   'P 1'
#
loop_
_entity.id
_entity.type
_entity.pdbx_description
1 polymer ?
#
loop_
_entity_poly.entity_id
_entity_poly.type
_entity_poly.pdbx_seq_one_letter_code
_entity_poly.pdbx_strand_id
1 'polypeptide(L)'
;MAAAPAPPVGRRCRPFPPTKWRRAGFSRCTGRAGSSRCSVQPSSELTQPRGTGRPVWWPAMELGRLEYLQALVTEFQVTDSTEAKEQVLANLANFAYDPSNYEYLRQLQVLDLFLDMLTEDNESLVEFAMGGLCNLCLDKTNKEYILEANGVEPIINCLSSSNEETVVSAVTTLMFLTTPQSRAQTTALPVVECMLRFSLSANTRLSNLASIFLQDYCSPLQVEEARNLSKHTAVGIPLPKD
;
A
#
# COMPACT_ATOMS: atom_id res chain seq x y z
N MET A 1 37.03 0.51 -25.00
CA MET A 1 35.82 -0.06 -24.37
C MET A 1 35.48 0.81 -23.17
N ALA A 2 34.47 1.66 -23.29
CA ALA A 2 34.00 2.48 -22.17
C ALA A 2 33.04 1.66 -21.31
N ALA A 3 33.30 1.62 -20.00
CA ALA A 3 32.42 0.97 -19.03
C ALA A 3 31.10 1.76 -18.92
N ALA A 4 29.97 1.05 -18.95
CA ALA A 4 28.65 1.63 -18.78
C ALA A 4 28.47 2.15 -17.33
N PRO A 5 27.74 3.27 -17.12
CA PRO A 5 27.47 3.78 -15.80
C PRO A 5 26.47 2.86 -15.05
N ALA A 6 26.69 2.69 -13.75
CA ALA A 6 25.80 1.93 -12.86
C ALA A 6 24.41 2.58 -12.76
N PRO A 7 23.33 1.77 -12.62
CA PRO A 7 21.97 2.29 -12.48
C PRO A 7 21.80 3.08 -11.17
N PRO A 8 20.90 4.07 -11.14
CA PRO A 8 20.67 4.89 -9.95
C PRO A 8 20.08 4.04 -8.82
N VAL A 9 20.70 4.15 -7.64
CA VAL A 9 20.22 3.56 -6.38
C VAL A 9 18.82 4.12 -6.10
N GLY A 10 17.83 3.23 -6.05
CA GLY A 10 16.41 3.56 -5.86
C GLY A 10 16.19 4.51 -4.68
N ARG A 11 15.52 5.63 -4.95
CA ARG A 11 15.04 6.54 -3.91
C ARG A 11 14.03 5.77 -3.07
N ARG A 12 14.31 5.58 -1.77
CA ARG A 12 13.34 5.02 -0.82
C ARG A 12 12.11 5.95 -0.79
N CYS A 13 10.98 5.50 -1.32
CA CYS A 13 9.69 6.13 -1.08
C CYS A 13 9.48 6.21 0.43
N ARG A 14 9.11 7.39 0.93
CA ARG A 14 8.79 7.57 2.35
C ARG A 14 7.44 6.89 2.63
N PRO A 15 7.25 6.31 3.82
CA PRO A 15 5.96 5.75 4.24
C PRO A 15 4.84 6.80 4.13
N PHE A 16 3.63 6.33 3.85
CA PHE A 16 2.40 7.11 3.76
C PHE A 16 2.25 8.07 4.97
N PRO A 17 1.87 9.34 4.77
CA PRO A 17 1.84 10.32 5.85
C PRO A 17 0.78 9.95 6.90
N PRO A 18 1.14 9.91 8.20
CA PRO A 18 0.26 9.38 9.25
C PRO A 18 -0.90 10.31 9.67
N THR A 19 -1.22 11.32 8.88
CA THR A 19 -2.10 12.41 9.28
C THR A 19 -3.58 12.04 9.28
N LYS A 20 -4.00 11.00 8.53
CA LYS A 20 -5.38 10.49 8.53
C LYS A 20 -5.66 9.34 9.52
N TRP A 21 -4.65 8.61 10.01
CA TRP A 21 -4.81 7.62 11.10
C TRP A 21 -5.37 8.22 12.40
N ARG A 22 -5.30 9.55 12.55
CA ARG A 22 -5.90 10.28 13.67
C ARG A 22 -7.43 10.33 13.63
N ARG A 23 -8.09 10.24 12.47
CA ARG A 23 -9.56 10.19 12.38
C ARG A 23 -10.11 8.84 12.84
N ALA A 24 -9.32 7.77 12.78
CA ALA A 24 -9.62 6.43 13.31
C ALA A 24 -9.31 6.26 14.81
N GLY A 25 -9.16 7.37 15.56
CA GLY A 25 -8.98 7.33 17.02
C GLY A 25 -7.58 6.92 17.52
N PHE A 26 -6.59 6.72 16.66
CA PHE A 26 -5.25 6.31 17.11
C PHE A 26 -4.36 7.48 17.51
N SER A 27 -4.03 7.54 18.80
CA SER A 27 -2.95 8.40 19.31
C SER A 27 -1.59 7.77 19.02
N ARG A 28 -0.67 8.61 18.52
CA ARG A 28 0.72 8.30 18.19
C ARG A 28 1.41 7.57 19.36
N CYS A 29 1.79 6.29 19.19
CA CYS A 29 2.90 5.73 19.98
C CYS A 29 4.22 6.27 19.41
N THR A 30 4.53 7.53 19.68
CA THR A 30 5.91 8.01 19.55
C THR A 30 6.70 7.51 20.74
N GLY A 31 7.38 6.37 20.59
CA GLY A 31 8.51 6.05 21.43
C GLY A 31 9.63 7.06 21.15
N ARG A 32 9.71 8.14 21.93
CA ARG A 32 10.91 8.96 22.04
C ARG A 32 11.57 8.64 23.38
N ALA A 33 12.81 8.17 23.30
CA ALA A 33 13.67 7.99 24.45
C ALA A 33 13.84 9.31 25.22
N GLY A 34 13.65 9.25 26.54
CA GLY A 34 13.98 10.35 27.47
C GLY A 34 12.98 10.52 28.61
N SER A 35 13.20 9.76 29.70
CA SER A 35 12.86 10.06 31.12
C SER A 35 11.51 10.74 31.40
N SER A 36 10.54 10.08 32.06
CA SER A 36 10.61 9.90 33.51
C SER A 36 9.59 8.89 34.04
N ARG A 37 10.12 7.85 34.70
CA ARG A 37 9.61 7.23 35.94
C ARG A 37 8.12 6.84 36.01
N CYS A 38 7.82 5.59 35.65
CA CYS A 38 6.89 4.75 36.41
C CYS A 38 7.47 3.34 36.51
N SER A 39 8.00 3.04 37.68
CA SER A 39 8.60 1.77 38.05
C SER A 39 7.51 0.79 38.50
N VAL A 40 7.35 -0.29 37.74
CA VAL A 40 6.90 -1.58 38.27
C VAL A 40 7.86 -2.62 37.71
N GLN A 41 8.81 -3.06 38.52
CA GLN A 41 9.63 -4.24 38.23
C GLN A 41 8.90 -5.48 38.74
N PRO A 42 8.96 -6.60 38.01
CA PRO A 42 9.09 -7.90 38.62
C PRO A 42 10.54 -8.38 38.54
N SER A 43 10.92 -9.05 39.61
CA SER A 43 12.27 -9.42 39.98
C SER A 43 12.96 -10.42 39.05
N SER A 44 14.24 -10.14 38.82
CA SER A 44 15.42 -11.03 38.75
C SER A 44 15.30 -12.47 38.19
N GLU A 45 16.25 -12.73 37.29
CA GLU A 45 16.94 -14.01 37.03
C GLU A 45 16.30 -15.01 36.07
N LEU A 46 16.66 -14.88 34.79
CA LEU A 46 17.06 -16.04 33.99
C LEU A 46 18.22 -15.66 33.06
N THR A 47 19.38 -16.22 33.36
CA THR A 47 20.62 -16.20 32.60
C THR A 47 20.36 -16.65 31.16
N GLN A 48 20.71 -15.80 30.17
CA GLN A 48 20.65 -16.18 28.76
C GLN A 48 21.79 -17.15 28.39
N PRO A 49 21.53 -18.30 27.74
CA PRO A 49 22.58 -19.09 27.14
C PRO A 49 22.93 -18.50 25.76
N ARG A 50 24.23 -18.40 25.48
CA ARG A 50 24.75 -18.09 24.15
C ARG A 50 24.57 -19.33 23.27
N GLY A 51 23.65 -19.26 22.31
CA GLY A 51 23.46 -20.27 21.28
C GLY A 51 22.54 -19.73 20.20
N THR A 52 22.88 -19.94 18.93
CA THR A 52 22.14 -19.46 17.75
C THR A 52 20.83 -20.21 17.47
N GLY A 53 20.21 -20.81 18.49
CA GLY A 53 18.91 -21.48 18.39
C GLY A 53 17.81 -20.60 18.97
N ARG A 54 16.69 -20.46 18.25
CA ARG A 54 15.50 -19.74 18.75
C ARG A 54 15.01 -20.41 20.05
N PRO A 55 14.70 -19.65 21.13
CA PRO A 55 14.29 -20.21 22.41
C PRO A 55 12.93 -20.92 22.31
N VAL A 56 12.66 -21.88 23.20
CA VAL A 56 11.43 -22.71 23.23
C VAL A 56 10.15 -21.87 23.40
N TRP A 57 10.26 -20.64 23.92
CA TRP A 57 9.16 -19.68 24.08
C TRP A 57 8.88 -18.86 22.81
N TRP A 58 9.70 -19.00 21.77
CA TRP A 58 9.57 -18.26 20.51
C TRP A 58 8.23 -18.54 19.80
N PRO A 59 7.76 -19.80 19.68
CA PRO A 59 6.43 -20.08 19.15
C PRO A 59 5.30 -19.49 20.00
N ALA A 60 5.46 -19.43 21.34
CA ALA A 60 4.45 -18.91 22.25
C ALA A 60 4.24 -17.39 22.13
N MET A 61 5.29 -16.62 21.80
CA MET A 61 5.15 -15.19 21.50
C MET A 61 4.61 -14.92 20.09
N GLU A 62 4.87 -15.83 19.14
CA GLU A 62 4.35 -15.76 17.77
C GLU A 62 2.85 -16.10 17.72
N LEU A 63 2.40 -17.04 18.54
CA LEU A 63 0.99 -17.40 18.71
C LEU A 63 0.16 -16.14 19.03
N GLY A 64 0.49 -15.39 20.09
CA GLY A 64 -0.32 -14.24 20.53
C GLY A 64 -0.54 -13.17 19.45
N ARG A 65 0.40 -13.03 18.51
CA ARG A 65 0.26 -12.11 17.37
C ARG A 65 -0.67 -12.68 16.30
N LEU A 66 -0.50 -13.94 15.93
CA LEU A 66 -1.36 -14.62 14.97
C LEU A 66 -2.80 -14.63 15.48
N GLU A 67 -3.04 -14.98 16.74
CA GLU A 67 -4.37 -14.96 17.33
C GLU A 67 -5.01 -13.57 17.32
N TYR A 68 -4.23 -12.52 17.59
CA TYR A 68 -4.75 -11.15 17.52
C TYR A 68 -5.14 -10.74 16.09
N LEU A 69 -4.31 -11.05 15.09
CA LEU A 69 -4.64 -10.78 13.69
C LEU A 69 -5.84 -11.62 13.22
N GLN A 70 -5.96 -12.88 13.66
CA GLN A 70 -7.11 -13.73 13.39
C GLN A 70 -8.39 -13.15 14.02
N ALA A 71 -8.31 -12.62 15.25
CA ALA A 71 -9.45 -11.99 15.91
C ALA A 71 -9.94 -10.77 15.12
N LEU A 72 -9.04 -9.97 14.56
CA LEU A 72 -9.39 -8.86 13.67
C LEU A 72 -10.09 -9.36 12.40
N VAL A 73 -9.52 -10.33 11.69
CA VAL A 73 -10.16 -10.89 10.47
C VAL A 73 -11.53 -11.48 10.79
N THR A 74 -11.67 -12.15 11.93
CA THR A 74 -12.95 -12.71 12.38
C THR A 74 -13.97 -11.60 12.65
N GLU A 75 -13.58 -10.55 13.38
CA GLU A 75 -14.44 -9.39 13.64
C GLU A 75 -14.93 -8.76 12.33
N PHE A 76 -14.03 -8.58 11.35
CA PHE A 76 -14.40 -8.04 10.04
C PHE A 76 -15.50 -8.86 9.35
N GLN A 77 -15.43 -10.18 9.45
CA GLN A 77 -16.33 -11.11 8.79
C GLN A 77 -17.71 -11.21 9.47
N VAL A 78 -17.75 -11.09 10.80
CA VAL A 78 -18.99 -11.32 11.57
C VAL A 78 -19.74 -10.05 11.95
N THR A 79 -19.07 -8.89 11.93
CA THR A 79 -19.69 -7.63 12.34
C THR A 79 -20.56 -7.04 11.24
N ASP A 80 -21.72 -6.49 11.61
CA ASP A 80 -22.58 -5.72 10.71
C ASP A 80 -22.27 -4.21 10.77
N SER A 81 -21.44 -3.76 11.71
CA SER A 81 -21.06 -2.34 11.84
C SER A 81 -20.03 -1.97 10.79
N THR A 82 -20.37 -0.96 9.98
CA THR A 82 -19.47 -0.41 8.97
C THR A 82 -18.24 0.24 9.62
N GLU A 83 -18.44 0.93 10.74
CA GLU A 83 -17.37 1.58 11.50
C GLU A 83 -16.39 0.54 12.08
N ALA A 84 -16.91 -0.60 12.56
CA ALA A 84 -16.07 -1.69 13.04
C ALA A 84 -15.23 -2.29 11.89
N LYS A 85 -15.83 -2.51 10.71
CA LYS A 85 -15.11 -2.97 9.51
C LYS A 85 -14.00 -2.00 9.10
N GLU A 86 -14.31 -0.71 9.03
CA GLU A 86 -13.33 0.34 8.73
C GLU A 86 -12.16 0.33 9.72
N GLN A 87 -12.45 0.23 11.02
CA GLN A 87 -11.43 0.21 12.06
C GLN A 87 -10.54 -1.02 11.97
N VAL A 88 -11.14 -2.19 11.73
CA VAL A 88 -10.39 -3.44 11.55
C VAL A 88 -9.49 -3.35 10.32
N LEU A 89 -10.02 -2.89 9.19
CA LEU A 89 -9.26 -2.80 7.94
C LEU A 89 -8.10 -1.80 8.07
N ALA A 90 -8.34 -0.67 8.74
CA ALA A 90 -7.30 0.30 9.08
C ALA A 90 -6.19 -0.32 9.95
N ASN A 91 -6.54 -1.15 10.94
CA ASN A 91 -5.54 -1.86 11.76
C ASN A 91 -4.70 -2.84 10.93
N LEU A 92 -5.35 -3.65 10.11
CA LEU A 92 -4.66 -4.60 9.22
C LEU A 92 -3.72 -3.86 8.26
N ALA A 93 -4.15 -2.73 7.69
CA ALA A 93 -3.34 -1.92 6.78
C ALA A 93 -2.11 -1.28 7.48
N ASN A 94 -2.25 -0.89 8.76
CA ASN A 94 -1.12 -0.46 9.59
C ASN A 94 -0.14 -1.60 9.86
N PHE A 95 -0.64 -2.78 10.21
CA PHE A 95 0.21 -3.95 10.49
C PHE A 95 0.92 -4.49 9.24
N ALA A 96 0.34 -4.29 8.07
CA ALA A 96 0.95 -4.56 6.77
C ALA A 96 2.21 -3.74 6.47
N TYR A 97 2.56 -2.72 7.28
CA TYR A 97 3.82 -2.02 7.14
C TYR A 97 5.03 -2.80 7.72
N ASP A 98 4.80 -3.71 8.67
CA ASP A 98 5.86 -4.46 9.35
C ASP A 98 6.07 -5.84 8.71
N PRO A 99 7.26 -6.13 8.14
CA PRO A 99 7.55 -7.42 7.52
C PRO A 99 7.39 -8.63 8.44
N SER A 100 7.51 -8.45 9.76
CA SER A 100 7.29 -9.52 10.73
C SER A 100 5.83 -10.00 10.79
N ASN A 101 4.90 -9.29 10.15
CA ASN A 101 3.50 -9.70 10.03
C ASN A 101 3.18 -10.41 8.71
N TYR A 102 4.06 -10.39 7.70
CA TYR A 102 3.70 -10.81 6.34
C TYR A 102 3.28 -12.26 6.24
N GLU A 103 3.95 -13.15 6.96
CA GLU A 103 3.59 -14.57 6.98
C GLU A 103 2.19 -14.79 7.57
N TYR A 104 1.88 -14.15 8.69
CA TYR A 104 0.56 -14.21 9.31
C TYR A 104 -0.52 -13.60 8.42
N LEU A 105 -0.26 -12.43 7.80
CA LEU A 105 -1.23 -11.78 6.91
C LEU A 105 -1.54 -12.62 5.66
N ARG A 106 -0.55 -13.35 5.14
CA ARG A 106 -0.79 -14.35 4.08
C ARG A 106 -1.58 -15.56 4.59
N GLN A 107 -1.19 -16.12 5.73
CA GLN A 107 -1.88 -17.26 6.35
C GLN A 107 -3.36 -16.95 6.61
N LEU A 108 -3.66 -15.72 6.99
CA LEU A 108 -5.00 -15.21 7.28
C LEU A 108 -5.73 -14.64 6.06
N GLN A 109 -5.18 -14.79 4.85
CA GLN A 109 -5.79 -14.33 3.59
C GLN A 109 -6.13 -12.83 3.58
N VAL A 110 -5.34 -12.01 4.27
CA VAL A 110 -5.57 -10.56 4.35
C VAL A 110 -5.35 -9.88 3.00
N LEU A 111 -4.51 -10.45 2.12
CA LEU A 111 -4.35 -9.95 0.76
C LEU A 111 -5.64 -10.08 -0.05
N ASP A 112 -6.32 -11.24 0.03
CA ASP A 112 -7.61 -11.46 -0.63
C ASP A 112 -8.66 -10.51 -0.07
N LEU A 113 -8.71 -10.41 1.26
CA LEU A 113 -9.61 -9.47 1.94
C LEU A 113 -9.38 -8.03 1.49
N PHE A 114 -8.14 -7.57 1.29
CA PHE A 114 -7.91 -6.24 0.73
C PHE A 114 -8.32 -6.13 -0.74
N LEU A 115 -8.05 -7.14 -1.57
CA LEU A 115 -8.44 -7.13 -2.98
C LEU A 115 -9.97 -7.05 -3.15
N ASP A 116 -10.72 -7.81 -2.36
CA ASP A 116 -12.19 -7.80 -2.38
C ASP A 116 -12.72 -6.39 -2.04
N MET A 117 -12.13 -5.74 -1.04
CA MET A 117 -12.53 -4.39 -0.61
C MET A 117 -12.27 -3.29 -1.63
N LEU A 118 -11.48 -3.53 -2.68
CA LEU A 118 -11.26 -2.54 -3.75
C LEU A 118 -12.50 -2.32 -4.62
N THR A 119 -13.47 -3.23 -4.56
CA THR A 119 -14.69 -3.19 -5.37
C THR A 119 -15.93 -2.75 -4.58
N GLU A 120 -15.77 -2.45 -3.30
CA GLU A 120 -16.85 -1.96 -2.44
C GLU A 120 -17.16 -0.48 -2.68
N ASP A 121 -18.41 -0.08 -2.42
CA ASP A 121 -18.86 1.31 -2.56
C ASP A 121 -18.33 2.22 -1.43
N ASN A 122 -17.93 1.64 -0.30
CA ASN A 122 -17.42 2.42 0.84
C ASN A 122 -15.99 2.91 0.56
N GLU A 123 -15.85 4.21 0.30
CA GLU A 123 -14.56 4.87 0.01
C GLU A 123 -13.51 4.69 1.13
N SER A 124 -13.90 4.59 2.40
CA SER A 124 -12.99 4.35 3.53
C SER A 124 -12.42 2.93 3.48
N LEU A 125 -13.26 1.93 3.19
CA LEU A 125 -12.79 0.54 3.04
C LEU A 125 -11.81 0.43 1.88
N VAL A 126 -12.12 1.06 0.74
CA VAL A 126 -11.23 1.11 -0.43
C VAL A 126 -9.91 1.82 -0.09
N GLU A 127 -9.94 2.97 0.61
CA GLU A 127 -8.73 3.70 1.03
C GLU A 127 -7.81 2.83 1.90
N PHE A 128 -8.37 2.17 2.92
CA PHE A 128 -7.59 1.33 3.83
C PHE A 128 -7.06 0.07 3.13
N ALA A 129 -7.87 -0.57 2.29
CA ALA A 129 -7.45 -1.74 1.53
C ALA A 129 -6.32 -1.41 0.54
N MET A 130 -6.45 -0.33 -0.23
CA MET A 130 -5.39 0.11 -1.14
C MET A 130 -4.11 0.47 -0.38
N GLY A 131 -4.23 1.13 0.77
CA GLY A 131 -3.07 1.43 1.63
C GLY A 131 -2.39 0.15 2.13
N GLY A 132 -3.16 -0.85 2.54
CA GLY A 132 -2.68 -2.16 2.95
C GLY A 132 -1.92 -2.89 1.83
N LEU A 133 -2.50 -2.97 0.63
CA LEU A 133 -1.85 -3.56 -0.55
C LEU A 133 -0.58 -2.81 -0.94
N CYS A 134 -0.59 -1.48 -0.90
CA CYS A 134 0.59 -0.66 -1.16
C CYS A 134 1.73 -0.98 -0.20
N ASN A 135 1.43 -1.25 1.08
CA ASN A 135 2.44 -1.66 2.05
C ASN A 135 2.94 -3.09 1.80
N LEU A 136 2.04 -4.03 1.47
CA LEU A 136 2.38 -5.45 1.28
C LEU A 136 3.17 -5.71 0.00
N CYS A 137 2.90 -4.98 -1.09
CA CYS A 137 3.52 -5.22 -2.42
C CYS A 137 5.04 -4.95 -2.48
N LEU A 138 5.61 -4.40 -1.39
CA LEU A 138 7.06 -4.24 -1.22
C LEU A 138 7.78 -5.58 -1.02
N ASP A 139 7.09 -6.58 -0.48
CA ASP A 139 7.60 -7.95 -0.37
C ASP A 139 7.46 -8.70 -1.68
N LYS A 140 8.47 -9.53 -2.00
CA LYS A 140 8.47 -10.32 -3.25
C LYS A 140 7.31 -11.32 -3.27
N THR A 141 7.08 -12.05 -2.19
CA THR A 141 6.05 -13.10 -2.12
C THR A 141 4.66 -12.49 -2.23
N ASN A 142 4.39 -11.40 -1.50
CA ASN A 142 3.11 -10.70 -1.58
C ASN A 142 2.89 -10.08 -2.97
N LYS A 143 3.93 -9.55 -3.60
CA LYS A 143 3.85 -9.04 -4.97
C LYS A 143 3.46 -10.12 -5.96
N GLU A 144 4.12 -11.28 -5.92
CA GLU A 144 3.82 -12.43 -6.78
C GLU A 144 2.37 -12.87 -6.56
N TYR A 145 1.93 -12.97 -5.30
CA TYR A 145 0.55 -13.28 -4.95
C TYR A 145 -0.47 -12.31 -5.57
N ILE A 146 -0.27 -11.00 -5.43
CA ILE A 146 -1.18 -9.98 -6.00
C ILE A 146 -1.29 -10.11 -7.52
N LEU A 147 -0.18 -10.40 -8.20
CA LEU A 147 -0.16 -10.59 -9.65
C LEU A 147 -0.91 -11.87 -10.06
N GLU A 148 -0.70 -12.98 -9.34
CA GLU A 148 -1.37 -14.25 -9.61
C GLU A 148 -2.88 -14.20 -9.32
N ALA A 149 -3.30 -13.40 -8.35
CA ALA A 149 -4.69 -13.16 -8.00
C ALA A 149 -5.42 -12.18 -8.96
N ASN A 150 -4.82 -11.81 -10.10
CA ASN A 150 -5.34 -10.79 -11.02
C ASN A 150 -5.60 -9.41 -10.36
N GLY A 151 -4.91 -9.09 -9.27
CA GLY A 151 -5.15 -7.88 -8.48
C GLY A 151 -4.80 -6.56 -9.18
N VAL A 152 -4.11 -6.61 -10.33
CA VAL A 152 -3.75 -5.39 -11.09
C VAL A 152 -4.97 -4.65 -11.60
N GLU A 153 -6.00 -5.36 -12.07
CA GLU A 153 -7.22 -4.74 -12.60
C GLU A 153 -8.00 -3.91 -11.57
N PRO A 154 -8.36 -4.44 -10.38
CA PRO A 154 -9.03 -3.62 -9.37
C PRO A 154 -8.15 -2.45 -8.88
N ILE A 155 -6.83 -2.61 -8.82
CA ILE A 155 -5.91 -1.51 -8.48
C ILE A 155 -5.93 -0.41 -9.56
N ILE A 156 -6.03 -0.76 -10.84
CA ILE A 156 -6.19 0.22 -11.93
C ILE A 156 -7.51 0.97 -11.78
N ASN A 157 -8.61 0.30 -11.42
CA ASN A 157 -9.91 0.93 -11.21
C ASN A 157 -9.86 2.00 -10.12
N CYS A 158 -9.07 1.78 -9.06
CA CYS A 158 -8.85 2.76 -8.00
C CYS A 158 -8.19 4.08 -8.47
N LEU A 159 -7.61 4.15 -9.68
CA LEU A 159 -7.13 5.41 -10.26
C LEU A 159 -8.27 6.40 -10.54
N SER A 160 -9.51 5.93 -10.69
CA SER A 160 -10.69 6.78 -10.91
C SER A 160 -11.33 7.28 -9.60
N SER A 161 -10.72 6.99 -8.44
CA SER A 161 -11.28 7.40 -7.15
C SER A 161 -11.28 8.93 -6.96
N SER A 162 -12.32 9.43 -6.30
CA SER A 162 -12.43 10.80 -5.78
C SER A 162 -11.42 11.08 -4.66
N ASN A 163 -10.93 10.04 -3.99
CA ASN A 163 -10.03 10.14 -2.85
C ASN A 163 -8.57 10.12 -3.30
N GLU A 164 -7.91 11.27 -3.20
CA GLU A 164 -6.52 11.42 -3.65
C GLU A 164 -5.53 10.45 -2.98
N GLU A 165 -5.77 10.05 -1.74
CA GLU A 165 -4.89 9.10 -1.04
C GLU A 165 -5.03 7.67 -1.60
N THR A 166 -6.25 7.28 -2.01
CA THR A 166 -6.50 6.04 -2.75
C THR A 166 -5.76 6.07 -4.09
N VAL A 167 -5.86 7.17 -4.84
CA VAL A 167 -5.18 7.32 -6.13
C VAL A 167 -3.66 7.26 -5.96
N VAL A 168 -3.09 7.97 -4.98
CA VAL A 168 -1.64 7.93 -4.69
C VAL A 168 -1.18 6.51 -4.33
N SER A 169 -1.96 5.78 -3.52
CA SER A 169 -1.68 4.38 -3.18
C SER A 169 -1.71 3.49 -4.42
N ALA A 170 -2.72 3.65 -5.27
CA ALA A 170 -2.86 2.89 -6.52
C ALA A 170 -1.69 3.14 -7.48
N VAL A 171 -1.35 4.40 -7.76
CA VAL A 171 -0.19 4.75 -8.61
C VAL A 171 1.09 4.11 -8.07
N THR A 172 1.33 4.25 -6.77
CA THR A 172 2.53 3.70 -6.11
C THR A 172 2.56 2.17 -6.18
N THR A 173 1.42 1.52 -5.95
CA THR A 173 1.29 0.06 -6.03
C THR A 173 1.56 -0.42 -7.46
N LEU A 174 1.03 0.24 -8.49
CA LEU A 174 1.31 -0.09 -9.89
C LEU A 174 2.80 0.02 -10.24
N MET A 175 3.51 1.02 -9.71
CA MET A 175 4.97 1.12 -9.88
C MET A 175 5.67 -0.13 -9.33
N PHE A 176 5.31 -0.57 -8.11
CA PHE A 176 5.90 -1.75 -7.49
C PHE A 176 5.49 -3.07 -8.13
N LEU A 177 4.27 -3.16 -8.64
CA LEU A 177 3.76 -4.32 -9.37
C LEU A 177 4.29 -4.40 -10.80
N THR A 178 4.95 -3.37 -11.34
CA THR A 178 5.48 -3.40 -12.71
C THR A 178 6.70 -4.31 -12.82
N THR A 179 6.48 -5.49 -13.40
CA THR A 179 7.48 -6.52 -13.74
C THR A 179 7.49 -6.73 -15.25
N PRO A 180 8.46 -7.45 -15.84
CA PRO A 180 8.40 -7.79 -17.26
C PRO A 180 7.07 -8.46 -17.67
N GLN A 181 6.47 -9.25 -16.79
CA GLN A 181 5.23 -9.99 -17.03
C GLN A 181 3.99 -9.09 -16.94
N SER A 182 3.95 -8.18 -15.98
CA SER A 182 2.77 -7.33 -15.71
C SER A 182 2.84 -5.96 -16.40
N ARG A 183 3.99 -5.57 -16.99
CA ARG A 183 4.21 -4.25 -17.59
C ARG A 183 3.14 -3.88 -18.62
N ALA A 184 2.73 -4.82 -19.46
CA ALA A 184 1.72 -4.55 -20.49
C ALA A 184 0.39 -4.09 -19.88
N GLN A 185 0.02 -4.64 -18.72
CA GLN A 185 -1.19 -4.30 -17.99
C GLN A 185 -1.01 -3.03 -17.15
N THR A 186 0.07 -2.95 -16.36
CA THR A 186 0.32 -1.80 -15.47
C THR A 186 0.62 -0.51 -16.22
N THR A 187 1.08 -0.59 -17.48
CA THR A 187 1.33 0.55 -18.37
C THR A 187 0.39 0.58 -19.57
N ALA A 188 -0.79 -0.04 -19.44
CA ALA A 188 -1.83 0.04 -20.46
C ALA A 188 -2.20 1.50 -20.76
N LEU A 189 -2.63 1.77 -22.00
CA LEU A 189 -2.86 3.12 -22.49
C LEU A 189 -3.78 3.99 -21.58
N PRO A 190 -4.90 3.46 -21.02
CA PRO A 190 -5.72 4.22 -20.08
C PRO A 190 -4.98 4.62 -18.80
N VAL A 191 -4.06 3.77 -18.31
CA VAL A 191 -3.22 4.10 -17.14
C VAL A 191 -2.28 5.24 -17.49
N VAL A 192 -1.63 5.19 -18.67
CA VAL A 192 -0.73 6.27 -19.12
C VAL A 192 -1.49 7.60 -19.28
N GLU A 193 -2.73 7.57 -19.78
CA GLU A 193 -3.60 8.76 -19.83
C GLU A 193 -3.91 9.32 -18.43
N CYS A 194 -4.23 8.46 -17.46
CA CYS A 194 -4.40 8.87 -16.07
C CYS A 194 -3.13 9.55 -15.53
N MET A 195 -1.95 8.97 -15.77
CA MET A 195 -0.68 9.56 -15.30
C MET A 195 -0.40 10.91 -15.97
N LEU A 196 -0.72 11.08 -17.26
CA LEU A 196 -0.62 12.38 -17.92
C LEU A 196 -1.52 13.43 -17.25
N ARG A 197 -2.78 13.07 -16.93
CA ARG A 197 -3.70 13.97 -16.21
C ARG A 197 -3.19 14.29 -14.80
N PHE A 198 -2.75 13.27 -14.06
CA PHE A 198 -2.22 13.44 -12.70
C PHE A 198 -0.94 14.26 -12.65
N SER A 199 -0.09 14.21 -13.69
CA SER A 199 1.11 15.04 -13.79
C SER A 199 0.81 16.55 -13.81
N LEU A 200 -0.43 16.93 -14.14
CA LEU A 200 -0.93 18.30 -14.14
C LEU A 200 -1.71 18.66 -12.86
N SER A 201 -1.84 17.73 -11.90
CA SER A 201 -2.59 17.96 -10.67
C SER A 201 -1.91 19.02 -9.79
N ALA A 202 -2.73 19.82 -9.11
CA ALA A 202 -2.28 20.77 -8.09
C ALA A 202 -1.67 20.05 -6.86
N ASN A 203 -2.01 18.79 -6.62
CA ASN A 203 -1.38 17.98 -5.58
C ASN A 203 0.04 17.60 -6.03
N THR A 204 1.03 18.29 -5.46
CA THR A 204 2.47 18.10 -5.76
C THR A 204 2.94 16.66 -5.57
N ARG A 205 2.34 15.90 -4.64
CA ARG A 205 2.74 14.50 -4.41
C ARG A 205 2.28 13.63 -5.57
N LEU A 206 1.03 13.76 -5.96
CA LEU A 206 0.42 13.00 -7.04
C LEU A 206 1.07 13.37 -8.39
N SER A 207 1.28 14.66 -8.66
CA SER A 207 1.91 15.09 -9.92
C SER A 207 3.36 14.64 -10.05
N ASN A 208 4.13 14.66 -8.97
CA ASN A 208 5.48 14.11 -8.95
C ASN A 208 5.49 12.59 -9.17
N LEU A 209 4.62 11.84 -8.48
CA LEU A 209 4.54 10.39 -8.65
C LEU A 209 4.16 10.00 -10.07
N ALA A 210 3.16 10.66 -10.66
CA ALA A 210 2.75 10.43 -12.03
C ALA A 210 3.86 10.78 -13.03
N SER A 211 4.61 11.85 -12.79
CA SER A 211 5.77 12.22 -13.61
C SER A 211 6.87 11.16 -13.57
N ILE A 212 7.17 10.62 -12.38
CA ILE A 212 8.12 9.51 -12.22
C ILE A 212 7.61 8.26 -12.93
N PHE A 213 6.32 7.94 -12.79
CA PHE A 213 5.69 6.79 -13.47
C PHE A 213 5.91 6.86 -14.99
N LEU A 214 5.59 8.02 -15.59
CA LEU A 214 5.73 8.25 -17.02
C LEU A 214 7.19 8.14 -17.49
N GLN A 215 8.14 8.60 -16.68
CA GLN A 215 9.57 8.59 -17.02
C GLN A 215 10.21 7.20 -16.89
N ASP A 216 9.89 6.47 -15.83
CA ASP A 216 10.61 5.25 -15.46
C ASP A 216 9.96 3.97 -16.02
N TYR A 217 8.65 3.99 -16.30
CA TYR A 217 7.89 2.79 -16.64
C TYR A 217 7.31 2.80 -18.06
N CYS A 218 7.11 3.96 -18.67
CA CYS A 218 6.50 4.11 -19.98
C CYS A 218 7.54 4.43 -21.08
N SER A 219 7.31 3.96 -22.30
CA SER A 219 8.13 4.38 -23.45
C SER A 219 7.68 5.74 -24.00
N PRO A 220 8.58 6.54 -24.62
CA PRO A 220 8.20 7.82 -25.23
C PRO A 220 7.08 7.71 -26.26
N LEU A 221 7.02 6.60 -27.01
CA LEU A 221 5.97 6.34 -28.00
C LEU A 221 4.61 6.16 -27.33
N GLN A 222 4.52 5.37 -26.26
CA GLN A 222 3.28 5.18 -25.50
C GLN A 222 2.78 6.48 -24.89
N VAL A 223 3.70 7.30 -24.37
CA VAL A 223 3.36 8.61 -23.78
C VAL A 223 2.83 9.57 -24.84
N GLU A 224 3.43 9.59 -26.03
CA GLU A 224 2.96 10.42 -27.14
C GLU A 224 1.61 9.94 -27.69
N GLU A 225 1.41 8.62 -27.79
CA GLU A 225 0.13 8.03 -28.17
C GLU A 225 -1.01 8.45 -27.22
N ALA A 226 -0.81 8.28 -25.90
CA ALA A 226 -1.76 8.71 -24.87
C ALA A 226 -2.02 10.23 -24.89
N ARG A 227 -0.98 11.02 -25.17
CA ARG A 227 -1.10 12.48 -25.30
C ARG A 227 -1.96 12.89 -26.50
N ASN A 228 -1.91 12.13 -27.60
CA ASN A 228 -2.69 12.47 -28.78
C ASN A 228 -4.15 12.02 -28.64
N LEU A 229 -4.42 10.88 -28.01
CA LEU A 229 -5.77 10.45 -27.67
C LEU A 229 -6.49 11.46 -26.76
N SER A 230 -5.84 11.89 -25.68
CA SER A 230 -6.40 12.89 -24.76
C SER A 230 -6.72 14.24 -25.42
N LYS A 231 -5.99 14.64 -26.47
CA LYS A 231 -6.34 15.83 -27.29
C LYS A 231 -7.57 15.59 -28.17
N HIS A 232 -7.78 14.37 -28.67
CA HIS A 232 -8.92 14.04 -29.52
C HIS A 232 -10.23 13.84 -28.73
N THR A 233 -10.17 13.39 -27.47
CA THR A 233 -11.33 13.31 -26.57
C THR A 233 -11.72 14.67 -25.96
N ALA A 234 -10.87 15.70 -26.12
CA ALA A 234 -11.13 17.07 -25.67
C ALA A 234 -11.98 17.91 -26.67
N VAL A 235 -12.63 17.26 -27.64
CA VAL A 235 -13.59 17.91 -28.55
C VAL A 235 -15.00 17.62 -28.05
N GLY A 236 -15.45 18.29 -26.98
CA GLY A 236 -16.89 18.24 -26.65
C GLY A 236 -17.36 18.57 -25.23
N ILE A 237 -16.50 18.85 -24.25
CA ILE A 237 -16.96 19.15 -22.88
C ILE A 237 -16.61 20.61 -22.53
N PRO A 238 -17.60 21.50 -22.34
CA PRO A 238 -17.34 22.89 -21.97
C PRO A 238 -16.82 23.00 -20.53
N LEU A 239 -15.83 23.87 -20.34
CA LEU A 239 -15.30 24.23 -19.03
C LEU A 239 -16.37 24.94 -18.18
N PRO A 240 -16.46 24.68 -16.86
CA PRO A 240 -17.28 25.48 -15.96
C PRO A 240 -16.78 26.93 -15.95
N LYS A 241 -17.72 27.88 -15.97
CA LYS A 241 -17.42 29.31 -15.87
C LYS A 241 -16.99 29.64 -14.44
N ASP A 242 -15.96 30.48 -14.37
CA ASP A 242 -15.29 31.14 -13.24
C ASP A 242 -15.97 31.07 -11.86
#